data_AF-A0A950J5H6-F1
#
_entry.id   AF-A0A950J5H6-F1
#
_cell.length_a   1.000
_cell.length_b   1.000
_cell.length_c   1.000
_cell.angle_alpha   90.00
_cell.angle_beta   90.00
_cell.angle_gamma   90.00
#
_symmetry.space_group_name_H-M   'P 1'
#
loop_
_entity.id
_entity.type
_entity.pdbx_description
1 polymer ?
#
loop_
_entity_poly.entity_id
_entity_poly.type
_entity_poly.pdbx_seq_one_letter_code
_entity_poly.pdbx_strand_id
1 'polypeptide(L)' 'MALAVGNSDISNELWQSALAALEQRFSKPIYEMWIKPIRFVSLSGSELILAVQS' A
#
# COMPACT_ATOMS: atom_id res chain seq x y z
N MET A 1 11.57 25.13 4.68
CA MET A 1 11.31 23.75 4.19
C MET A 1 10.18 23.19 5.04
N ALA A 2 8.95 23.23 4.54
CA ALA A 2 7.81 22.64 5.24
C ALA A 2 7.84 21.14 4.99
N LEU A 3 8.18 20.36 6.01
CA LEU A 3 7.99 18.91 5.99
C LEU A 3 6.49 18.70 5.91
N ALA A 4 5.99 18.33 4.73
CA ALA A 4 4.64 17.83 4.59
C ALA A 4 4.55 16.63 5.52
N VAL A 5 3.93 16.84 6.69
CA VAL A 5 3.42 15.76 7.52
C VAL A 5 2.50 15.00 6.58
N GLY A 6 2.99 13.86 6.09
CA GLY A 6 2.25 13.01 5.18
C GLY A 6 1.00 12.59 5.90
N ASN A 7 -0.13 13.19 5.52
CA ASN A 7 -1.42 12.89 6.08
C ASN A 7 -1.62 11.37 5.86
N SER A 8 -1.63 10.59 6.95
CA SER A 8 -1.67 9.13 6.92
C SER A 8 -2.81 8.59 6.05
N ASP A 9 -3.89 9.36 5.94
CA ASP A 9 -5.05 9.05 5.10
C ASP A 9 -4.72 9.07 3.61
N ILE A 10 -3.95 10.07 3.13
CA ILE A 10 -3.55 10.19 1.72
C ILE A 10 -2.64 9.01 1.32
N SER A 11 -1.76 8.63 2.24
CA SER A 11 -0.82 7.52 2.03
C SER A 11 -1.53 6.17 1.98
N ASN A 12 -2.59 6.01 2.77
CA ASN A 12 -3.44 4.82 2.73
C ASN A 12 -4.26 4.77 1.43
N GLU A 13 -4.85 5.88 0.98
CA GLU A 13 -5.56 5.97 -0.30
C GLU A 13 -4.66 5.62 -1.50
N LEU A 14 -3.39 6.04 -1.46
CA LEU A 14 -2.39 5.68 -2.47
C LEU A 14 -2.19 4.16 -2.52
N TRP A 15 -2.03 3.51 -1.36
CA TRP A 15 -1.88 2.06 -1.30
C TRP A 15 -3.14 1.32 -1.77
N GLN A 16 -4.34 1.80 -1.42
CA GLN A 16 -5.60 1.22 -1.92
C GLN A 16 -5.72 1.33 -3.45
N SER A 17 -5.31 2.46 -4.02
CA SER A 17 -5.29 2.67 -5.47
C SER A 17 -4.32 1.71 -6.15
N ALA A 18 -3.13 1.51 -5.57
CA ALA A 18 -2.16 0.53 -6.05
C ALA A 18 -2.70 -0.91 -5.95
N LEU A 19 -3.35 -1.26 -4.84
CA LEU A 19 -3.98 -2.57 -4.66
C LEU A 19 -5.02 -2.89 -5.73
N ALA A 20 -5.89 -1.93 -6.06
CA ALA A 20 -6.89 -2.11 -7.12
C ALA A 20 -6.24 -2.36 -8.49
N ALA A 21 -5.14 -1.68 -8.81
CA ALA A 21 -4.39 -1.92 -10.04
C ALA A 21 -3.69 -3.30 -10.04
N LEU A 22 -3.19 -3.74 -8.88
CA LEU A 22 -2.56 -5.05 -8.72
C LEU A 22 -3.58 -6.19 -8.83
N GLU A 23 -4.80 -6.01 -8.32
CA GLU A 23 -5.90 -6.99 -8.44
C GLU A 23 -6.23 -7.31 -9.90
N GLN A 24 -6.21 -6.32 -10.77
CA GLN A 24 -6.46 -6.50 -12.20
C GLN A 24 -5.29 -7.14 -12.94
N ARG A 25 -4.07 -7.04 -12.40
CA ARG A 25 -2.83 -7.50 -13.05
C ARG A 25 -2.48 -8.94 -12.70
N PHE A 26 -2.76 -9.36 -11.47
CA PHE A 26 -2.39 -10.69 -10.98
C PHE A 26 -3.57 -11.66 -11.05
N SER A 27 -3.25 -12.95 -11.19
CA SER A 27 -4.28 -13.98 -11.09
C SER A 27 -4.85 -14.02 -9.67
N LYS A 28 -6.13 -14.35 -9.56
CA LYS A 28 -6.86 -14.36 -8.28
C LYS A 28 -6.12 -15.09 -7.13
N PRO A 29 -5.55 -16.30 -7.33
CA PRO A 29 -4.83 -17.00 -6.26
C PRO A 29 -3.57 -16.26 -5.80
N ILE A 30 -2.85 -15.62 -6.72
CA ILE A 30 -1.63 -14.87 -6.39
C ILE A 30 -2.00 -13.61 -5.61
N TYR A 31 -3.01 -12.88 -6.10
CA TYR A 31 -3.45 -11.66 -5.45
C TYR A 31 -3.97 -11.94 -4.03
N GLU A 32 -4.86 -12.91 -3.86
CA GLU A 32 -5.48 -13.19 -2.56
C GLU A 32 -4.47 -13.71 -1.53
N MET A 33 -3.49 -14.51 -1.95
CA MET A 33 -2.54 -15.15 -1.03
C MET A 33 -1.33 -14.27 -0.68
N TRP A 34 -0.84 -13.46 -1.63
CA TRP A 34 0.42 -12.73 -1.46
C TRP A 34 0.27 -11.21 -1.41
N ILE A 35 -0.74 -10.64 -2.06
CA ILE A 35 -0.87 -9.19 -2.22
C ILE A 35 -1.92 -8.60 -1.27
N LYS A 36 -3.10 -9.22 -1.22
CA LYS A 36 -4.22 -8.83 -0.34
C LYS A 36 -3.88 -8.80 1.16
N PRO A 37 -3.00 -9.64 1.74
CA PRO A 37 -2.65 -9.54 3.15
C PRO A 37 -1.65 -8.43 3.47
N ILE A 38 -1.06 -7.78 2.45
CA ILE A 38 -0.15 -6.65 2.66
C ILE A 38 -0.94 -5.45 3.20
N ARG A 39 -0.39 -4.81 4.22
CA ARG A 39 -0.93 -3.62 4.89
C ARG A 39 0.05 -2.47 4.79
N PHE A 40 -0.50 -1.27 4.62
CA PHE A 40 0.27 -0.04 4.70
C PHE A 40 0.67 0.22 6.16
N VAL A 41 1.93 0.59 6.38
CA VAL A 41 2.48 0.92 7.70
C VAL A 41 2.77 2.40 7.79
N SER A 42 3.57 2.93 6.88
CA SER A 42 3.93 4.34 6.86
C SER A 42 4.48 4.77 5.50
N LEU A 43 4.50 6.08 5.27
CA LEU A 43 5.13 6.71 4.12
C LEU A 43 6.22 7.65 4.66
N SER A 44 7.48 7.36 4.33
CA SER A 44 8.63 8.15 4.75
C SER A 44 9.26 8.82 3.52
N GLY A 45 8.88 10.08 3.26
CA GLY A 45 9.32 10.79 2.07
C GLY A 45 8.84 10.11 0.79
N SER A 46 9.76 9.46 0.06
CA SER A 46 9.49 8.68 -1.16
C SER A 46 9.38 7.17 -0.93
N GLU A 47 9.45 6.71 0.32
CA GLU A 47 9.45 5.29 0.66
C GLU A 47 8.11 4.86 1.28
N LEU A 48 7.43 3.93 0.62
CA LEU A 48 6.21 3.30 1.11
C LEU A 48 6.57 2.04 1.90
N ILE A 49 6.33 2.06 3.21
CA ILE A 49 6.59 0.91 4.08
C ILE A 49 5.32 0.06 4.17
N LEU A 50 5.48 -1.21 3.79
CA LEU A 50 4.42 -2.21 3.75
C LEU A 50 4.80 -3.40 4.63
N ALA A 51 3.82 -4.03 5.26
CA ALA A 51 4.03 -5.24 6.06
C ALA A 51 2.99 -6.30 5.71
N VAL A 52 3.39 -7.57 5.81
CA VAL A 52 2.47 -8.71 5.82
C VAL A 52 2.19 -9.03 7.28
N GLN A 53 0.92 -8.99 7.67
CA GLN A 53 0.52 -9.42 9.01
C GLN A 53 0.53 -10.95 9.05
N SER A 54 1.34 -11.53 9.95
CA SER A 54 1.35 -12.97 10.26
C SER A 54 0.10 -13.41 11.00
#